data_AF-A0A938LK66-F1
#
_entry.id   AF-A0A938LK66-F1
#
_cell.length_a   1.000
_cell.length_b   1.000
_cell.length_c   1.000
_cell.angle_alpha   90.00
_cell.angle_beta   90.00
_cell.angle_gamma   90.00
#
_symmetry.space_group_name_H-M   'P 1'
#
loop_
_entity.id
_entity.type
_entity.pdbx_description
1 polymer ?
#
loop_
_entity_poly.entity_id
_entity_poly.type
_entity_poly.pdbx_seq_one_letter_code
_entity_poly.pdbx_strand_id
1 'polypeptide(L)'
;MTDSTGAATAIAGVCDDVKRMLLKKNRAYGNSALEPLRIFSRADPIEQLNVRIDDKLSRIARGREFAGDDTELDLIGYLVLRRVARTAARNGLKP
;
A
#
# COMPACT_ATOMS: atom_id res chain seq x y z
N MET A 1 33.09 9.98 4.20
CA MET A 1 32.55 8.60 4.20
C MET A 1 31.53 8.57 5.32
N THR A 2 30.30 8.98 5.02
CA THR A 2 29.28 9.23 6.05
C THR A 2 28.78 7.89 6.57
N ASP A 3 29.00 7.63 7.85
CA ASP A 3 28.34 6.58 8.62
C ASP A 3 26.83 6.64 8.38
N SER A 4 26.31 5.82 7.47
CA SER A 4 24.90 5.45 7.54
C SER A 4 24.79 4.53 8.75
N THR A 5 24.48 5.13 9.90
CA THR A 5 24.10 4.43 11.14
C THR A 5 23.20 3.25 10.81
N GLY A 6 23.34 2.11 11.49
CA GLY A 6 22.62 0.87 11.16
C GLY A 6 21.10 1.03 10.97
N ALA A 7 20.49 2.04 11.62
CA ALA A 7 19.11 2.44 11.42
C ALA A 7 18.81 2.88 9.97
N ALA A 8 19.67 3.69 9.32
CA ALA A 8 19.48 4.11 7.94
C ALA A 8 19.48 2.92 6.97
N THR A 9 20.39 1.97 7.16
CA THR A 9 20.43 0.72 6.39
C THR A 9 19.17 -0.12 6.62
N ALA A 10 18.71 -0.26 7.87
CA ALA A 10 17.48 -0.98 8.20
C ALA A 10 16.24 -0.33 7.58
N ILE A 11 16.11 1.00 7.65
CA ILE A 11 15.03 1.76 7.03
C ILE A 11 15.01 1.53 5.52
N ALA A 12 16.17 1.62 4.86
CA ALA A 12 16.28 1.35 3.43
C ALA A 12 15.82 -0.07 3.08
N GLY A 13 16.20 -1.07 3.88
CA GLY A 13 15.77 -2.46 3.74
C GLY A 13 14.24 -2.61 3.79
N VAL A 14 13.60 -2.05 4.81
CA VAL A 14 12.13 -2.11 4.97
C VAL A 14 11.42 -1.41 3.81
N CYS A 15 11.89 -0.22 3.41
CA CYS A 15 11.32 0.48 2.25
C CYS A 15 11.43 -0.35 0.96
N ASP A 16 12.56 -1.04 0.77
CA ASP A 16 12.78 -1.91 -0.39
C ASP A 16 11.91 -3.16 -0.37
N ASP A 17 11.61 -3.72 0.79
CA ASP A 17 10.66 -4.83 0.95
C ASP A 17 9.24 -4.40 0.59
N VAL A 18 8.78 -3.25 1.10
CA VAL A 18 7.48 -2.67 0.74
C VAL A 18 7.39 -2.46 -0.77
N LYS A 19 8.43 -1.87 -1.37
CA LYS A 19 8.53 -1.65 -2.82
C LYS A 19 8.42 -2.97 -3.59
N ARG A 20 9.22 -3.99 -3.23
CA ARG A 20 9.17 -5.31 -3.90
C ARG A 20 7.79 -5.95 -3.79
N MET A 21 7.18 -5.91 -2.62
CA MET A 21 5.87 -6.46 -2.35
C MET A 21 4.77 -5.78 -3.19
N LEU A 22 4.76 -4.46 -3.26
CA LEU A 22 3.81 -3.69 -4.09
C LEU A 22 4.00 -3.96 -5.59
N LEU A 23 5.24 -3.98 -6.08
CA LEU A 23 5.52 -4.30 -7.48
C LEU A 23 5.14 -5.74 -7.84
N LYS A 24 5.35 -6.70 -6.93
CA LYS A 24 4.91 -8.09 -7.11
C LYS A 24 3.39 -8.17 -7.22
N LYS A 25 2.65 -7.51 -6.31
CA LYS A 25 1.18 -7.46 -6.33
C LYS A 25 0.67 -6.78 -7.62
N ASN A 26 1.28 -5.66 -8.04
CA ASN A 26 0.91 -4.98 -9.27
C ASN A 26 1.16 -5.83 -10.53
N ARG A 27 2.26 -6.58 -10.61
CA ARG A 27 2.48 -7.54 -11.70
C ARG A 27 1.44 -8.67 -11.72
N ALA A 28 1.03 -9.16 -10.55
CA ALA A 28 0.08 -10.26 -10.44
C ALA A 28 -1.37 -9.86 -10.75
N TYR A 29 -1.77 -8.64 -10.36
CA TYR A 29 -3.17 -8.17 -10.43
C TYR A 29 -3.35 -6.95 -11.34
N GLY A 30 -2.33 -6.56 -12.11
CA GLY A 30 -2.31 -5.35 -12.92
C GLY A 30 -2.44 -4.07 -12.11
N ASN A 31 -2.89 -2.99 -12.77
CA ASN A 31 -3.13 -1.70 -12.14
C ASN A 31 -4.45 -1.65 -11.31
N SER A 32 -4.97 -2.80 -10.86
CA SER A 32 -6.29 -2.90 -10.23
C SER A 32 -6.47 -2.04 -8.97
N ALA A 33 -5.40 -1.65 -8.29
CA ALA A 33 -5.47 -0.73 -7.15
C ALA A 33 -5.85 0.71 -7.55
N LEU A 34 -5.51 1.13 -8.78
CA LEU A 34 -5.80 2.46 -9.32
C LEU A 34 -6.89 2.43 -10.39
N GLU A 35 -6.97 1.33 -11.14
CA GLU A 35 -7.95 1.02 -12.18
C GLU A 35 -8.67 -0.30 -11.88
N PRO A 36 -9.54 -0.33 -10.85
CA PRO A 36 -10.29 -1.54 -10.54
C PRO A 36 -11.35 -1.81 -11.62
N LEU A 37 -11.70 -3.08 -11.84
CA LEU A 37 -12.63 -3.53 -12.90
C LEU A 37 -14.07 -3.01 -12.79
N ARG A 38 -14.48 -2.43 -11.64
CA ARG A 38 -15.82 -1.85 -11.41
C ARG A 38 -17.01 -2.79 -11.66
N ILE A 39 -16.88 -4.09 -11.40
CA ILE A 39 -17.97 -5.05 -11.59
C ILE A 39 -19.12 -4.78 -10.60
N PHE A 40 -18.83 -4.77 -9.30
CA PHE A 40 -19.83 -4.51 -8.26
C PHE A 40 -19.63 -3.14 -7.58
N SER A 41 -18.40 -2.80 -7.22
CA SER A 41 -18.10 -1.53 -6.56
C SER A 41 -17.98 -0.39 -7.57
N ARG A 42 -18.63 0.73 -7.24
CA ARG A 42 -18.55 1.99 -8.00
C ARG A 42 -17.77 3.09 -7.25
N ALA A 43 -17.34 2.86 -6.01
CA ALA A 43 -16.61 3.84 -5.20
C ALA A 43 -15.26 4.20 -5.83
N ASP A 44 -14.85 5.46 -5.87
CA ASP A 44 -13.59 5.87 -6.52
C ASP A 44 -12.36 5.15 -5.91
N PRO A 45 -11.20 5.10 -6.60
CA PRO A 45 -10.05 4.32 -6.13
C PRO A 45 -9.52 4.80 -4.77
N ILE A 46 -9.59 6.09 -4.46
CA ILE A 46 -9.16 6.61 -3.15
C ILE A 46 -10.06 6.07 -2.06
N GLU A 47 -11.37 6.08 -2.28
CA GLU A 47 -12.32 5.56 -1.30
C GLU A 47 -12.17 4.05 -1.09
N GLN A 48 -11.93 3.28 -2.15
CA GLN A 48 -11.62 1.85 -2.01
C GLN A 48 -10.35 1.62 -1.18
N LEU A 49 -9.31 2.43 -1.36
CA LEU A 49 -8.09 2.35 -0.57
C LEU A 49 -8.35 2.78 0.89
N ASN A 50 -9.18 3.79 1.14
CA ASN A 50 -9.57 4.20 2.50
C ASN A 50 -10.25 3.04 3.24
N VAL A 51 -11.23 2.37 2.62
CA VAL A 51 -11.91 1.22 3.22
C VAL A 51 -10.93 0.12 3.61
N ARG A 52 -9.94 -0.19 2.75
CA ARG A 52 -8.91 -1.18 3.07
C ARG A 52 -7.98 -0.74 4.20
N ILE A 53 -7.67 0.54 4.29
CA ILE A 53 -6.89 1.10 5.41
C ILE A 53 -7.68 0.96 6.71
N ASP A 54 -8.96 1.31 6.70
CA ASP A 54 -9.85 1.18 7.86
C ASP A 54 -9.97 -0.27 8.30
N ASP A 55 -10.07 -1.23 7.37
CA ASP A 55 -10.04 -2.66 7.67
C ASP A 55 -8.76 -3.06 8.44
N LYS A 56 -7.60 -2.52 8.07
CA LYS A 56 -6.32 -2.85 8.73
C LYS A 56 -6.20 -2.15 10.10
N LEU A 57 -6.60 -0.88 10.20
CA LEU A 57 -6.66 -0.16 11.48
C LEU A 57 -7.62 -0.83 12.47
N SER A 58 -8.76 -1.28 11.96
CA SER A 58 -9.80 -2.03 12.67
C SER A 58 -9.26 -3.34 13.28
N ARG A 59 -8.35 -4.03 12.58
CA ARG A 59 -7.65 -5.24 13.08
C ARG A 59 -6.67 -4.90 14.19
N ILE A 60 -5.83 -3.88 13.99
CA ILE A 60 -4.86 -3.40 14.98
C ILE A 60 -5.59 -3.01 16.27
N ALA A 61 -6.66 -2.22 16.17
CA ALA A 61 -7.44 -1.77 17.32
C ALA A 61 -8.08 -2.91 18.11
N ARG A 62 -8.36 -4.05 17.47
CA ARG A 62 -8.94 -5.24 18.10
C ARG A 62 -7.89 -6.26 18.58
N GLY A 63 -6.61 -6.04 18.30
CA GLY A 63 -5.53 -6.99 18.60
C GLY A 63 -5.70 -8.34 17.89
N ARG A 64 -6.30 -8.37 16.69
CA ARG A 64 -6.52 -9.59 15.92
C ARG A 64 -5.61 -9.62 14.70
N GLU A 65 -4.61 -10.48 14.75
CA GLU A 65 -3.79 -10.83 13.59
C GLU A 65 -4.24 -12.18 13.03
N PHE A 66 -4.31 -12.28 11.69
CA PHE A 66 -4.59 -13.55 11.04
C PHE A 66 -3.28 -14.25 10.75
N ALA A 67 -3.21 -15.56 11.00
CA ALA A 67 -2.02 -16.33 10.67
C ALA A 67 -1.69 -16.20 9.16
N GLY A 68 -0.50 -15.68 8.86
CA GLY A 68 -0.03 -15.46 7.49
C GLY A 68 -0.28 -14.06 6.92
N ASP A 69 -1.02 -13.19 7.62
CA ASP A 69 -1.14 -11.77 7.29
C ASP A 69 -0.12 -10.97 8.12
N ASP A 70 0.52 -9.98 7.49
CA ASP A 70 1.27 -8.93 8.18
C ASP A 70 0.46 -7.63 8.08
N THR A 71 -0.24 -7.30 9.16
CA THR A 71 -1.21 -6.19 9.15
C THR A 71 -0.51 -4.83 9.04
N GLU A 72 0.68 -4.69 9.64
CA GLU A 72 1.47 -3.47 9.58
C GLU A 72 2.01 -3.24 8.18
N LEU A 73 2.61 -4.28 7.57
CA LEU A 73 3.16 -4.20 6.22
C LEU A 73 2.08 -3.94 5.17
N ASP A 74 0.90 -4.55 5.33
CA ASP A 74 -0.25 -4.28 4.45
C ASP A 74 -0.72 -2.83 4.58
N LEU A 75 -0.81 -2.30 5.81
CA LEU A 75 -1.20 -0.91 6.05
C LEU A 75 -0.23 0.07 5.40
N ILE A 76 1.08 -0.16 5.55
CA ILE A 76 2.12 0.62 4.86
C ILE A 76 1.92 0.56 3.34
N GLY A 77 1.66 -0.65 2.81
CA GLY A 77 1.39 -0.86 1.38
C GLY A 77 0.20 -0.03 0.88
N TYR A 78 -0.93 -0.04 1.59
CA TYR A 78 -2.11 0.74 1.22
C TYR A 78 -1.88 2.25 1.32
N LEU A 79 -1.11 2.72 2.30
CA LEU A 79 -0.75 4.14 2.42
C LEU A 79 0.12 4.60 1.24
N VAL A 80 1.07 3.79 0.80
CA VAL A 80 1.87 4.06 -0.40
C VAL A 80 1.00 4.12 -1.64
N LEU A 81 0.14 3.12 -1.87
CA LEU A 81 -0.78 3.10 -3.01
C LEU A 81 -1.71 4.32 -3.03
N ARG A 82 -2.23 4.71 -1.87
CA ARG A 82 -3.06 5.91 -1.73
C ARG A 82 -2.29 7.19 -2.03
N ARG A 83 -1.02 7.28 -1.65
CA ARG A 83 -0.14 8.41 -2.00
C ARG A 83 0.13 8.46 -3.51
N VAL A 84 0.36 7.31 -4.14
CA VAL A 84 0.52 7.21 -5.60
C VAL A 84 -0.75 7.66 -6.31
N ALA A 85 -1.91 7.14 -5.93
CA ALA A 85 -3.21 7.53 -6.48
C ALA A 85 -3.46 9.04 -6.43
N ARG A 86 -3.20 9.67 -5.27
CA ARG A 86 -3.32 11.13 -5.10
C ARG A 86 -2.33 11.92 -5.95
N THR A 87 -1.13 11.39 -6.14
CA THR A 87 -0.07 12.08 -6.90
C THR A 87 -0.30 11.96 -8.40
N ALA A 88 -0.75 10.79 -8.87
CA ALA A 88 -1.13 10.58 -10.27
C ALA A 88 -2.27 11.53 -10.68
N ALA A 89 -3.31 11.65 -9.85
CA ALA A 89 -4.42 12.58 -10.06
C ALA A 89 -3.97 14.05 -10.16
N ARG A 90 -2.92 14.45 -9.43
CA ARG A 90 -2.38 15.82 -9.44
C ARG A 90 -1.49 16.12 -10.63
N ASN A 91 -0.73 15.14 -11.09
CA ASN A 91 0.31 15.34 -12.11
C ASN A 91 -0.19 15.10 -13.54
N GLY A 92 -1.48 14.82 -13.73
CA GLY A 92 -2.02 14.48 -15.05
C GLY A 92 -1.40 13.21 -15.64
N LEU A 93 -0.73 12.40 -14.81
CA LEU A 93 -0.39 11.03 -15.14
C LEU A 93 -1.75 10.34 -15.34
N LYS A 94 -2.14 10.21 -16.61
CA LYS A 94 -3.21 9.27 -16.95
C LYS A 94 -2.79 7.91 -16.39
N PRO A 95 -3.72 7.20 -15.73
CA PRO A 95 -3.49 5.81 -15.36
C PRO A 95 -2.93 5.02 -16.54
#